data_AF-A0A453GUR0-F1
#
_entry.id   AF-A0A453GUR0-F1
#
_cell.length_a   1.000
_cell.length_b   1.000
_cell.length_c   1.000
_cell.angle_alpha   90.00
_cell.angle_beta   90.00
_cell.angle_gamma   90.00
#
_symmetry.space_group_name_H-M   'P 1'
#
loop_
_entity.id
_entity.type
_entity.pdbx_description
1 polymer ?
#
loop_
_entity_poly.entity_id
_entity_poly.type
_entity_poly.pdbx_seq_one_letter_code
_entity_poly.pdbx_strand_id
1 'polypeptide(L)'
;MSSLQLLQLTEHGRNLFSSRRRTLAVVSGALLAGGTLAYAQSGRRRKHREENPCNDANTRSKESISQNGVDGKVVKPRKKKNLLKSLHFLAAILLKKIGPSGTNYLLGLMLTAVLRTAIGHRLAKVQGYLFKSAFLRRVPAFTRLIIENLLLCFLQSTVYQTSKYLTGSLSLRFKKILTDLIHADYFENMVYYKISHVDHRISNPEQRIASDIPKFCAGLSDLVQDDLIAIADGLIYIWRICSYASPKYVLWILAYVLGAGGTIRKFSPSFGKLKAMEQQLEGEYRQVHSRLRTHAESVAFYGGENREESHIMQRFQALVRHVNVVLHENWWFGMIQDFLLKYLGATVGVILIVEPFFAGDLKPDTSTLGRAEMLSNLRYHTSVIISLFQSLGTLSTSSRRLNLLSGYADRIHELLDVSRELSGVRDRLMSRNSSAKNYISEANYIEFSGVKVVTPSGNVLVDDLTLRVESGSNLLITGSQR
;
A
#
# COMPACT_ATOMS: atom_id res chain seq x y z
N MET A 1 41.36 57.52 8.66
CA MET A 1 40.11 57.03 9.28
C MET A 1 39.50 55.89 8.44
N SER A 2 40.17 54.73 8.32
CA SER A 2 39.69 53.61 7.48
C SER A 2 39.93 52.21 8.08
N SER A 3 40.51 52.10 9.27
CA SER A 3 40.77 50.82 9.95
C SER A 3 39.64 50.36 10.88
N LEU A 4 38.82 51.27 11.40
CA LEU A 4 37.75 50.94 12.37
C LEU A 4 36.46 50.39 11.72
N GLN A 5 36.16 50.76 10.47
CA GLN A 5 34.96 50.27 9.77
C GLN A 5 35.08 48.81 9.30
N LEU A 6 36.30 48.34 9.01
CA LEU A 6 36.56 46.96 8.55
C LEU A 6 36.48 45.94 9.72
N LEU A 7 36.79 46.40 10.94
CA LEU A 7 36.71 45.61 12.16
C LEU A 7 35.24 45.46 12.64
N GLN A 8 34.43 46.52 12.51
CA GLN A 8 32.99 46.43 12.79
C GLN A 8 32.24 45.49 11.83
N LEU A 9 32.63 45.44 10.55
CA LEU A 9 32.00 44.54 9.56
C LEU A 9 32.37 43.06 9.77
N THR A 10 33.56 42.77 10.28
CA THR A 10 33.99 41.40 10.62
C THR A 10 33.39 40.91 11.93
N GLU A 11 33.18 41.80 12.90
CA GLU A 11 32.53 41.47 14.18
C GLU A 11 31.01 41.25 14.03
N HIS A 12 30.34 42.05 13.18
CA HIS A 12 28.93 41.83 12.84
C HIS A 12 28.70 40.52 12.07
N GLY A 13 29.64 40.15 11.19
CA GLY A 13 29.62 38.86 10.47
C GLY A 13 29.79 37.65 11.42
N ARG A 14 30.63 37.75 12.45
CA ARG A 14 30.80 36.71 13.48
C ARG A 14 29.55 36.53 14.34
N ASN A 15 28.85 37.60 14.69
CA ASN A 15 27.61 37.54 15.47
C ASN A 15 26.42 36.97 14.66
N LEU A 16 26.37 37.22 13.35
CA LEU A 16 25.33 36.65 12.48
C LEU A 16 25.53 35.15 12.24
N PHE A 17 26.79 34.70 12.12
CA PHE A 17 27.13 33.27 12.02
C PHE A 17 26.97 32.52 13.35
N SER A 18 27.24 33.15 14.50
CA SER A 18 27.00 32.54 15.82
C SER A 18 25.50 32.41 16.12
N SER A 19 24.70 33.41 15.74
CA SER A 19 23.24 33.39 15.85
C SER A 19 22.62 32.28 14.98
N ARG A 20 23.08 32.11 13.74
CA ARG A 20 22.65 31.00 12.86
C ARG A 20 23.06 29.61 13.37
N ARG A 21 24.24 29.48 13.99
CA ARG A 21 24.64 28.22 14.65
C ARG A 21 23.77 27.91 15.87
N ARG A 22 23.41 28.94 16.65
CA ARG A 22 22.49 28.78 17.79
C ARG A 22 21.08 28.43 17.34
N THR A 23 20.55 29.06 16.29
CA THR A 23 19.21 28.70 15.78
C THR A 23 19.20 27.33 15.10
N LEU A 24 20.25 26.95 14.35
CA LEU A 24 20.39 25.58 13.83
C LEU A 24 20.55 24.55 14.95
N ALA A 25 21.30 24.86 16.02
CA ALA A 25 21.46 23.99 17.17
C ALA A 25 20.18 23.89 18.03
N VAL A 26 19.39 24.96 18.12
CA VAL A 26 18.09 24.96 18.81
C VAL A 26 17.03 24.23 17.99
N VAL A 27 17.02 24.36 16.66
CA VAL A 27 16.10 23.64 15.78
C VAL A 27 16.48 22.16 15.67
N SER A 28 17.77 21.83 15.53
CA SER A 28 18.24 20.44 15.57
C SER A 28 18.05 19.84 16.96
N GLY A 29 18.28 20.62 18.01
CA GLY A 29 18.01 20.27 19.40
C GLY A 29 16.52 20.03 19.66
N ALA A 30 15.62 20.84 19.10
CA ALA A 30 14.17 20.67 19.24
C ALA A 30 13.64 19.48 18.42
N LEU A 31 14.18 19.22 17.23
CA LEU A 31 13.83 18.04 16.42
C LEU A 31 14.37 16.75 17.03
N LEU A 32 15.60 16.76 17.56
CA LEU A 32 16.21 15.62 18.25
C LEU A 32 15.58 15.42 19.63
N ALA A 33 15.27 16.47 20.40
CA ALA A 33 14.57 16.37 21.68
C ALA A 33 13.11 15.93 21.48
N GLY A 34 12.41 16.47 20.49
CA GLY A 34 11.05 16.06 20.15
C GLY A 34 10.99 14.60 19.68
N GLY A 35 11.95 14.20 18.85
CA GLY A 35 12.07 12.81 18.39
C GLY A 35 12.49 11.83 19.49
N THR A 36 13.44 12.22 20.35
CA THR A 36 13.91 11.37 21.47
C THR A 36 12.92 11.33 22.63
N LEU A 37 12.16 12.39 22.91
CA LEU A 37 11.06 12.36 23.88
C LEU A 37 9.90 11.48 23.41
N ALA A 38 9.54 11.55 22.11
CA ALA A 38 8.54 10.66 21.52
C ALA A 38 9.00 9.19 21.55
N TYR A 39 10.29 8.93 21.29
CA TYR A 39 10.89 7.60 21.38
C TYR A 39 10.99 7.10 22.84
N ALA A 40 11.35 7.96 23.79
CA ALA A 40 11.44 7.61 25.21
C ALA A 40 10.08 7.39 25.86
N GLN A 41 9.03 8.14 25.47
CA GLN A 41 7.65 7.88 25.91
C GLN A 41 7.10 6.57 25.34
N SER A 42 7.45 6.22 24.10
CA SER A 42 7.14 4.93 23.48
C SER A 42 7.86 3.76 24.19
N GLY A 43 9.15 3.93 24.49
CA GLY A 43 9.96 2.97 25.23
C GLY A 43 9.51 2.77 26.69
N ARG A 44 9.12 3.84 27.41
CA ARG A 44 8.54 3.75 28.76
C ARG A 44 7.20 3.02 28.78
N ARG A 45 6.33 3.21 27.78
CA ARG A 45 5.07 2.45 27.66
C ARG A 45 5.29 0.97 27.35
N ARG A 46 6.38 0.62 26.66
CA ARG A 46 6.78 -0.78 26.41
C ARG A 46 7.36 -1.44 27.66
N LYS A 47 8.14 -0.71 28.48
CA LYS A 47 8.71 -1.20 29.75
C LYS A 47 7.67 -1.33 30.87
N HIS A 48 6.72 -0.41 30.96
CA HIS A 48 5.58 -0.51 31.90
C HIS A 48 4.62 -1.67 31.59
N ARG A 49 4.76 -2.31 30.42
CA ARG A 49 4.03 -3.52 30.01
C ARG A 49 4.73 -4.82 30.41
N GLU A 50 6.02 -4.78 30.75
CA GLU A 50 6.76 -5.92 31.31
C GLU A 50 6.74 -5.93 32.84
N GLU A 51 6.57 -4.78 33.50
CA GLU A 51 6.60 -4.67 34.97
C GLU A 51 5.23 -4.75 35.67
N ASN A 52 4.11 -4.85 34.93
CA ASN A 52 2.78 -5.09 35.51
C ASN A 52 2.15 -6.41 35.02
N PRO A 53 2.54 -7.57 35.58
CA PRO A 53 1.68 -8.74 35.60
C PRO A 53 0.65 -8.56 36.73
N CYS A 54 -0.53 -8.03 36.41
CA CYS A 54 -1.62 -8.03 37.39
C CYS A 54 -2.18 -9.45 37.50
N ASN A 55 -2.13 -9.96 38.73
CA ASN A 55 -2.74 -11.19 39.22
C ASN A 55 -4.19 -11.34 38.74
N ASP A 56 -4.47 -12.43 38.01
CA ASP A 56 -5.78 -13.07 38.00
C ASP A 56 -5.64 -14.42 38.69
N ALA A 57 -5.72 -14.38 40.01
CA ALA A 57 -5.97 -15.55 40.83
C ALA A 57 -7.48 -15.81 40.84
N ASN A 58 -8.01 -16.49 39.83
CA ASN A 58 -9.23 -17.29 39.99
C ASN A 58 -9.40 -18.33 38.88
N THR A 59 -8.75 -19.47 39.00
CA THR A 59 -9.20 -20.70 38.33
C THR A 59 -8.77 -21.95 39.11
N ARG A 60 -9.45 -22.20 40.24
CA ARG A 60 -9.57 -23.54 40.84
C ARG A 60 -10.99 -23.76 41.32
N SER A 61 -11.87 -24.11 40.38
CA SER A 61 -13.01 -24.99 40.65
C SER A 61 -13.60 -25.43 39.31
N LYS A 62 -13.27 -26.65 38.89
CA LYS A 62 -14.22 -27.60 38.32
C LYS A 62 -13.48 -28.90 38.02
N GLU A 63 -13.61 -29.81 38.98
CA GLU A 63 -13.50 -31.24 38.76
C GLU A 63 -14.47 -31.70 37.68
N SER A 64 -13.96 -32.63 36.86
CA SER A 64 -14.64 -33.76 36.20
C SER A 64 -16.15 -33.69 35.97
N ILE A 65 -16.56 -33.64 34.69
CA ILE A 65 -17.48 -34.62 34.12
C ILE A 65 -16.95 -34.98 32.71
N SER A 66 -16.84 -36.28 32.50
CA SER A 66 -16.29 -36.95 31.33
C SER A 66 -17.30 -37.04 30.18
N GLN A 67 -16.75 -37.21 28.96
CA GLN A 67 -17.31 -37.89 27.78
C GLN A 67 -18.46 -37.21 26.99
N ASN A 68 -18.16 -36.78 25.77
CA ASN A 68 -18.35 -37.62 24.58
C ASN A 68 -17.68 -37.01 23.34
N GLY A 69 -17.01 -37.87 22.57
CA GLY A 69 -16.17 -37.49 21.44
C GLY A 69 -16.95 -37.18 20.17
N VAL A 70 -16.45 -36.18 19.42
CA VAL A 70 -16.58 -36.09 17.96
C VAL A 70 -15.28 -35.45 17.45
N ASP A 71 -14.66 -36.10 16.47
CA ASP A 71 -13.47 -35.65 15.76
C ASP A 71 -13.65 -34.25 15.15
N GLY A 72 -13.23 -33.23 15.90
CA GLY A 72 -12.99 -31.90 15.37
C GLY A 72 -11.77 -31.95 14.47
N LYS A 73 -11.99 -32.03 13.15
CA LYS A 73 -10.96 -31.81 12.12
C LYS A 73 -10.18 -30.54 12.47
N VAL A 74 -8.98 -30.74 13.00
CA VAL A 74 -7.99 -29.69 13.27
C VAL A 74 -7.85 -28.85 11.99
N VAL A 75 -8.28 -27.59 12.07
CA VAL A 75 -8.05 -26.58 11.04
C VAL A 75 -6.55 -26.51 10.82
N LYS A 76 -6.08 -27.14 9.75
CA LYS A 76 -4.66 -27.19 9.40
C LYS A 76 -4.13 -25.75 9.27
N PRO A 77 -2.94 -25.44 9.83
CA PRO A 77 -2.34 -24.13 9.68
C PRO A 77 -2.12 -23.81 8.20
N ARG A 78 -2.58 -22.61 7.83
CA ARG A 78 -2.66 -22.00 6.51
C ARG A 78 -1.36 -22.20 5.70
N LYS A 79 -1.42 -22.95 4.60
CA LYS A 79 -0.33 -23.01 3.61
C LYS A 79 -0.02 -21.58 3.14
N LYS A 80 1.22 -21.12 3.33
CA LYS A 80 1.74 -19.90 2.68
C LYS A 80 1.67 -20.11 1.16
N LYS A 81 0.55 -19.74 0.53
CA LYS A 81 0.50 -19.53 -0.91
C LYS A 81 1.50 -18.41 -1.22
N ASN A 82 2.27 -18.54 -2.29
CA ASN A 82 3.25 -17.53 -2.68
C ASN A 82 2.51 -16.21 -2.97
N LEU A 83 2.58 -15.23 -2.06
CA LEU A 83 1.93 -13.91 -2.12
C LEU A 83 1.95 -13.30 -3.54
N LEU A 84 3.13 -13.34 -4.18
CA LEU A 84 3.35 -12.80 -5.52
C LEU A 84 2.59 -13.54 -6.63
N LYS A 85 2.29 -14.84 -6.47
CA LYS A 85 1.54 -15.61 -7.46
C LYS A 85 0.09 -15.16 -7.54
N SER A 86 -0.55 -14.87 -6.41
CA SER A 86 -1.95 -14.40 -6.38
C SER A 86 -2.06 -12.98 -6.92
N LEU A 87 -1.09 -12.11 -6.64
CA LEU A 87 -1.00 -10.79 -7.26
C LEU A 87 -0.81 -10.90 -8.78
N HIS A 88 0.12 -11.73 -9.24
CA HIS A 88 0.38 -11.92 -10.67
C HIS A 88 -0.84 -12.51 -11.39
N PHE A 89 -1.51 -13.49 -10.78
CA PHE A 89 -2.74 -14.08 -11.31
C PHE A 89 -3.85 -13.03 -11.46
N LEU A 90 -4.07 -12.22 -10.42
CA LEU A 90 -5.11 -11.20 -10.43
C LEU A 90 -4.78 -10.07 -11.43
N ALA A 91 -3.51 -9.65 -11.50
CA ALA A 91 -3.03 -8.69 -12.49
C ALA A 91 -3.16 -9.23 -13.93
N ALA A 92 -2.87 -10.51 -14.15
CA ALA A 92 -3.01 -11.16 -15.45
C ALA A 92 -4.48 -11.25 -15.88
N ILE A 93 -5.40 -11.54 -14.95
CA ILE A 93 -6.85 -11.52 -15.23
C ILE A 93 -7.29 -10.10 -15.60
N LEU A 94 -6.87 -9.10 -14.83
CA LEU A 94 -7.20 -7.71 -15.10
C LEU A 94 -6.67 -7.26 -16.47
N LEU A 95 -5.44 -7.64 -16.83
CA LEU A 95 -4.83 -7.31 -18.12
C LEU A 95 -5.53 -8.03 -19.27
N LYS A 96 -5.87 -9.33 -19.11
CA LYS A 96 -6.57 -10.12 -20.12
C LYS A 96 -7.99 -9.59 -20.40
N LYS A 97 -8.69 -9.12 -19.35
CA LYS A 97 -10.08 -8.67 -19.44
C LYS A 97 -10.24 -7.16 -19.66
N ILE A 98 -9.13 -6.44 -19.86
CA ILE A 98 -9.09 -4.97 -19.95
C ILE A 98 -9.71 -4.42 -21.27
N GLY A 99 -9.80 -5.28 -22.29
CA GLY A 99 -10.31 -4.92 -23.62
C GLY A 99 -9.43 -3.90 -24.37
N PRO A 100 -9.76 -3.57 -25.63
CA PRO A 100 -8.97 -2.64 -26.46
C PRO A 100 -8.94 -1.23 -25.87
N SER A 101 -10.06 -0.76 -25.32
CA SER A 101 -10.13 0.55 -24.67
C SER A 101 -9.26 0.63 -23.41
N GLY A 102 -9.07 -0.47 -22.67
CA GLY A 102 -8.22 -0.51 -21.48
C GLY A 102 -6.73 -0.42 -21.81
N THR A 103 -6.31 -1.09 -22.88
CA THR A 103 -4.93 -1.01 -23.41
C THR A 103 -4.56 0.42 -23.79
N ASN A 104 -5.51 1.20 -24.31
CA ASN A 104 -5.28 2.63 -24.62
C ASN A 104 -4.95 3.46 -23.37
N TYR A 105 -5.54 3.17 -22.20
CA TYR A 105 -5.14 3.85 -20.96
C TYR A 105 -3.74 3.45 -20.53
N LEU A 106 -3.37 2.18 -20.64
CA LEU A 106 -2.02 1.71 -20.29
C LEU A 106 -0.96 2.35 -21.21
N LEU A 107 -1.23 2.44 -22.51
CA LEU A 107 -0.39 3.14 -23.48
C LEU A 107 -0.33 4.64 -23.18
N GLY A 108 -1.46 5.26 -22.82
CA GLY A 108 -1.50 6.65 -22.39
C GLY A 108 -0.69 6.92 -21.12
N LEU A 109 -0.69 6.00 -20.15
CA LEU A 109 0.15 6.07 -18.94
C LEU A 109 1.65 6.00 -19.28
N MET A 110 2.03 5.08 -20.17
CA MET A 110 3.41 5.01 -20.70
C MET A 110 3.82 6.30 -21.40
N LEU A 111 2.97 6.81 -22.31
CA LEU A 111 3.24 8.04 -23.05
C LEU A 111 3.38 9.25 -22.12
N THR A 112 2.48 9.39 -21.14
CA THR A 112 2.52 10.49 -20.18
C THR A 112 3.73 10.38 -19.24
N ALA A 113 4.17 9.17 -18.87
CA ALA A 113 5.40 8.97 -18.10
C ALA A 113 6.63 9.45 -18.88
N VAL A 114 6.79 9.01 -20.14
CA VAL A 114 7.91 9.45 -21.00
C VAL A 114 7.88 10.95 -21.25
N LEU A 115 6.70 11.51 -21.56
CA LEU A 115 6.54 12.95 -21.80
C LEU A 115 6.89 13.77 -20.55
N ARG A 116 6.45 13.32 -19.37
CA ARG A 116 6.78 13.94 -18.08
C ARG A 116 8.30 13.97 -17.85
N THR A 117 8.99 12.86 -18.10
CA THR A 117 10.45 12.80 -17.95
C THR A 117 11.16 13.69 -18.96
N ALA A 118 10.70 13.72 -20.22
CA ALA A 118 11.26 14.56 -21.27
C ALA A 118 11.13 16.06 -20.94
N ILE A 119 9.96 16.50 -20.48
CA ILE A 119 9.71 17.88 -20.03
C ILE A 119 10.55 18.20 -18.79
N GLY A 120 10.60 17.29 -17.80
CA GLY A 120 11.42 17.46 -16.60
C GLY A 120 12.90 17.63 -16.92
N HIS A 121 13.43 16.83 -17.85
CA HIS A 121 14.80 16.96 -18.34
C HIS A 121 15.03 18.30 -19.07
N ARG A 122 14.09 18.75 -19.92
CA ARG A 122 14.19 20.07 -20.57
C ARG A 122 14.17 21.20 -19.55
N LEU A 123 13.29 21.11 -18.55
CA LEU A 123 13.17 22.09 -17.47
C LEU A 123 14.49 22.23 -16.69
N ALA A 124 15.15 21.11 -16.38
CA ALA A 124 16.46 21.12 -15.72
C ALA A 124 17.54 21.85 -16.56
N LYS A 125 17.54 21.68 -17.89
CA LYS A 125 18.47 22.42 -18.78
C LYS A 125 18.18 23.91 -18.84
N VAL A 126 16.91 24.28 -18.99
CA VAL A 126 16.49 25.69 -19.03
C VAL A 126 16.86 26.39 -17.72
N GLN A 127 16.67 25.73 -16.57
CA GLN A 127 17.13 26.24 -15.28
C GLN A 127 18.65 26.46 -15.25
N GLY A 128 19.46 25.55 -15.81
CA GLY A 128 20.91 25.76 -15.95
C GLY A 128 21.25 27.01 -16.78
N TYR A 129 20.64 27.15 -17.96
CA TYR A 129 20.84 28.31 -18.83
C TYR A 129 20.36 29.62 -18.22
N LEU A 130 19.36 29.56 -17.34
CA LEU A 130 18.89 30.70 -16.57
C LEU A 130 20.01 31.24 -15.68
N PHE A 131 20.71 30.36 -14.94
CA PHE A 131 21.85 30.72 -14.11
C PHE A 131 23.02 31.26 -14.95
N LYS A 132 23.30 30.66 -16.11
CA LYS A 132 24.31 31.17 -17.05
C LYS A 132 24.00 32.60 -17.50
N SER A 133 22.76 32.85 -17.91
CA SER A 133 22.33 34.17 -18.41
C SER A 133 22.31 35.23 -17.32
N ALA A 134 21.94 34.84 -16.10
CA ALA A 134 22.01 35.71 -14.92
C ALA A 134 23.47 36.08 -14.58
N PHE A 135 24.39 35.10 -14.58
CA PHE A 135 25.81 35.33 -14.33
C PHE A 135 26.45 36.25 -15.38
N LEU A 136 26.10 36.05 -16.65
CA LEU A 136 26.56 36.90 -17.76
C LEU A 136 25.80 38.24 -17.89
N ARG A 137 24.86 38.54 -16.98
CA ARG A 137 24.00 39.75 -17.00
C ARG A 137 23.28 40.00 -18.33
N ARG A 138 22.93 38.94 -19.07
CA ARG A 138 22.23 39.04 -20.36
C ARG A 138 20.71 39.06 -20.17
N VAL A 139 20.16 40.25 -19.89
CA VAL A 139 18.74 40.48 -19.62
C VAL A 139 17.79 39.94 -20.72
N PRO A 140 17.99 40.21 -22.04
CA PRO A 140 17.04 39.74 -23.05
C PRO A 140 17.04 38.22 -23.24
N ALA A 141 18.18 37.56 -23.03
CA ALA A 141 18.25 36.10 -23.05
C ALA A 141 17.58 35.49 -21.81
N PHE A 142 17.77 36.12 -20.65
CA PHE A 142 17.16 35.70 -19.40
C PHE A 142 15.63 35.78 -19.45
N THR A 143 15.05 36.87 -19.97
CA THR A 143 13.59 37.00 -20.08
C THR A 143 12.98 35.96 -21.01
N ARG A 144 13.63 35.68 -22.16
CA ARG A 144 13.21 34.61 -23.07
C ARG A 144 13.23 33.23 -22.38
N LEU A 145 14.25 32.94 -21.58
CA LEU A 145 14.37 31.69 -20.83
C LEU A 145 13.34 31.57 -19.70
N ILE A 146 12.98 32.68 -19.04
CA ILE A 146 11.88 32.70 -18.06
C ILE A 146 10.54 32.36 -18.71
N ILE A 147 10.25 32.94 -19.88
CA ILE A 147 9.01 32.63 -20.61
C ILE A 147 8.99 31.14 -21.02
N GLU A 148 10.09 30.61 -21.54
CA GLU A 148 10.22 29.18 -21.85
C GLU A 148 10.02 28.32 -20.59
N ASN A 149 10.63 28.69 -19.46
CA ASN A 149 10.46 27.98 -18.18
C ASN A 149 9.00 27.99 -17.71
N LEU A 150 8.29 29.11 -17.83
CA LEU A 150 6.88 29.22 -17.44
C LEU A 150 5.99 28.33 -18.32
N LEU A 151 6.22 28.32 -19.63
CA LEU A 151 5.51 27.43 -20.57
C LEU A 151 5.76 25.95 -20.26
N LEU A 152 7.01 25.58 -19.96
CA LEU A 152 7.35 24.22 -19.56
C LEU A 152 6.72 23.83 -18.22
N CYS A 153 6.65 24.74 -17.25
CA CYS A 153 5.95 24.51 -15.99
C CYS A 153 4.45 24.28 -16.20
N PHE A 154 3.81 25.06 -17.06
CA PHE A 154 2.40 24.87 -17.43
C PHE A 154 2.20 23.50 -18.10
N LEU A 155 3.03 23.15 -19.08
CA LEU A 155 2.97 21.85 -19.76
C LEU A 155 3.19 20.68 -18.79
N GLN A 156 4.16 20.80 -17.88
CA GLN A 156 4.44 19.79 -16.85
C GLN A 156 3.25 19.59 -15.91
N SER A 157 2.56 20.67 -15.53
CA SER A 157 1.35 20.62 -14.72
C SER A 157 0.23 19.88 -15.45
N THR A 158 0.00 20.20 -16.73
CA THR A 158 -0.99 19.53 -17.56
C THR A 158 -0.72 18.04 -17.68
N VAL A 159 0.53 17.64 -17.96
CA VAL A 159 0.90 16.22 -18.05
C VAL A 159 0.71 15.50 -16.72
N TYR A 160 1.04 16.15 -15.60
CA TYR A 160 0.83 15.58 -14.27
C TYR A 160 -0.65 15.32 -13.96
N GLN A 161 -1.52 16.29 -14.24
CA GLN A 161 -2.95 16.13 -14.00
C GLN A 161 -3.59 15.12 -14.97
N THR A 162 -3.15 15.10 -16.23
CA THR A 162 -3.56 14.09 -17.20
C THR A 162 -3.17 12.68 -16.74
N SER A 163 -1.93 12.49 -16.28
CA SER A 163 -1.47 11.22 -15.71
C SER A 163 -2.37 10.75 -14.55
N LYS A 164 -2.71 11.64 -13.60
CA LYS A 164 -3.65 11.31 -12.51
C LYS A 164 -5.04 10.92 -13.00
N TYR A 165 -5.56 11.63 -14.00
CA TYR A 165 -6.87 11.31 -14.59
C TYR A 165 -6.86 9.92 -15.26
N LEU A 166 -5.80 9.59 -16.00
CA LEU A 166 -5.65 8.26 -16.60
C LEU A 166 -5.53 7.17 -15.53
N THR A 167 -4.77 7.42 -14.45
CA THR A 167 -4.61 6.48 -13.33
C THR A 167 -5.94 6.21 -12.63
N GLY A 168 -6.72 7.27 -12.34
CA GLY A 168 -8.06 7.14 -11.74
C GLY A 168 -9.04 6.40 -12.66
N SER A 169 -8.99 6.69 -13.97
CA SER A 169 -9.81 6.00 -14.98
C SER A 169 -9.46 4.51 -15.07
N LEU A 170 -8.17 4.18 -15.01
CA LEU A 170 -7.69 2.79 -14.99
C LEU A 170 -8.17 2.07 -13.72
N SER A 171 -8.06 2.72 -12.56
CA SER A 171 -8.52 2.16 -11.28
C SER A 171 -10.02 1.84 -11.31
N LEU A 172 -10.83 2.75 -11.85
CA LEU A 172 -12.27 2.54 -11.99
C LEU A 172 -12.60 1.35 -12.90
N ARG A 173 -11.88 1.22 -14.03
CA ARG A 173 -12.06 0.08 -14.94
C ARG A 173 -11.65 -1.24 -14.29
N PHE A 174 -10.53 -1.28 -13.58
CA PHE A 174 -10.11 -2.47 -12.83
C PHE A 174 -11.14 -2.84 -11.76
N LYS A 175 -11.67 -1.85 -11.03
CA LYS A 175 -12.74 -2.06 -10.06
C LYS A 175 -13.96 -2.68 -10.74
N LYS A 176 -14.44 -2.10 -11.84
CA LYS A 176 -15.60 -2.63 -12.57
C LYS A 176 -15.40 -4.09 -12.99
N ILE A 177 -14.28 -4.39 -13.65
CA ILE A 177 -13.94 -5.74 -14.12
C ILE A 177 -13.92 -6.75 -12.96
N LEU A 178 -13.26 -6.40 -11.86
CA LEU A 178 -13.07 -7.30 -10.72
C LEU A 178 -14.37 -7.49 -9.93
N THR A 179 -15.13 -6.42 -9.74
CA THR A 179 -16.44 -6.47 -9.10
C THR A 179 -17.41 -7.31 -9.93
N ASP A 180 -17.51 -7.10 -11.24
CA ASP A 180 -18.40 -7.88 -12.13
C ASP A 180 -18.04 -9.37 -12.12
N LEU A 181 -16.75 -9.71 -12.14
CA LEU A 181 -16.27 -11.10 -12.04
C LEU A 181 -16.67 -11.76 -10.72
N ILE A 182 -16.44 -11.08 -9.60
CA ILE A 182 -16.73 -11.64 -8.28
C ILE A 182 -18.23 -11.70 -8.04
N HIS A 183 -19.00 -10.72 -8.51
CA HIS A 183 -20.47 -10.74 -8.39
C HIS A 183 -21.08 -11.89 -9.19
N ALA A 184 -20.58 -12.16 -10.39
CA ALA A 184 -21.03 -13.31 -11.18
C ALA A 184 -20.83 -14.63 -10.40
N ASP A 185 -19.64 -14.85 -9.83
CA ASP A 185 -19.33 -16.07 -9.06
C ASP A 185 -20.05 -16.10 -7.69
N TYR A 186 -20.31 -14.95 -7.06
CA TYR A 186 -20.89 -14.82 -5.72
C TYR A 186 -22.41 -15.03 -5.69
N PHE A 187 -23.13 -14.60 -6.73
CA PHE A 187 -24.58 -14.78 -6.83
C PHE A 187 -24.99 -16.07 -7.53
N GLU A 188 -24.06 -16.82 -8.12
CA GLU A 188 -24.34 -18.12 -8.71
C GLU A 188 -24.63 -19.18 -7.61
N ASN A 189 -25.61 -20.06 -7.83
CA ASN A 189 -25.86 -21.26 -7.00
C ASN A 189 -25.90 -21.04 -5.47
N MET A 190 -26.48 -19.92 -5.03
CA MET A 190 -26.61 -19.55 -3.61
C MET A 190 -25.26 -19.47 -2.88
N VAL A 191 -24.17 -19.16 -3.59
CA VAL A 191 -22.82 -19.04 -3.01
C VAL A 191 -22.77 -18.01 -1.89
N TYR A 192 -23.49 -16.89 -2.02
CA TYR A 192 -23.61 -15.90 -0.95
C TYR A 192 -24.10 -16.50 0.37
N TYR A 193 -25.07 -17.42 0.32
CA TYR A 193 -25.59 -18.12 1.49
C TYR A 193 -24.58 -19.14 2.01
N LYS A 194 -24.01 -19.95 1.11
CA LYS A 194 -23.02 -20.98 1.45
C LYS A 194 -21.77 -20.39 2.12
N ILE A 195 -21.23 -19.28 1.60
CA ILE A 195 -20.05 -18.61 2.18
C ILE A 195 -20.37 -18.02 3.56
N SER A 196 -21.59 -17.52 3.78
CA SER A 196 -21.91 -16.86 5.05
C SER A 196 -22.30 -17.84 6.15
N HIS A 197 -23.03 -18.91 5.81
CA HIS A 197 -23.67 -19.79 6.80
C HIS A 197 -23.16 -21.24 6.79
N VAL A 198 -22.58 -21.71 5.68
CA VAL A 198 -22.16 -23.11 5.53
C VAL A 198 -20.64 -23.25 5.67
N ASP A 199 -19.88 -22.32 5.09
CA ASP A 199 -18.42 -22.34 5.07
C ASP A 199 -17.82 -21.16 5.85
N HIS A 200 -17.35 -21.41 7.07
CA HIS A 200 -16.73 -20.41 7.92
C HIS A 200 -15.27 -20.06 7.57
N ARG A 201 -14.74 -20.52 6.43
CA ARG A 201 -13.36 -20.18 5.99
C ARG A 201 -13.17 -18.69 5.73
N ILE A 202 -14.23 -17.97 5.39
CA ILE A 202 -14.21 -16.53 5.12
C ILE A 202 -15.11 -15.82 6.13
N SER A 203 -14.53 -15.11 7.08
CA SER A 203 -15.28 -14.44 8.14
C SER A 203 -16.17 -13.29 7.62
N ASN A 204 -15.64 -12.41 6.76
CA ASN A 204 -16.34 -11.21 6.27
C ASN A 204 -16.23 -11.07 4.74
N PRO A 205 -17.08 -11.76 3.95
CA PRO A 205 -17.05 -11.67 2.49
C PRO A 205 -17.44 -10.27 1.98
N GLU A 206 -18.43 -9.64 2.62
CA GLU A 206 -18.90 -8.29 2.28
C GLU A 206 -17.78 -7.24 2.35
N GLN A 207 -16.95 -7.30 3.38
CA GLN A 207 -15.83 -6.37 3.58
C GLN A 207 -14.77 -6.56 2.48
N ARG A 208 -14.51 -7.80 2.07
CA ARG A 208 -13.57 -8.08 0.98
C ARG A 208 -14.07 -7.51 -0.34
N ILE A 209 -15.36 -7.65 -0.63
CA ILE A 209 -15.95 -7.13 -1.88
C ILE A 209 -16.04 -5.60 -1.87
N ALA A 210 -16.56 -5.00 -0.79
CA ALA A 210 -16.84 -3.57 -0.74
C ALA A 210 -15.60 -2.70 -0.44
N SER A 211 -14.65 -3.18 0.37
CA SER A 211 -13.48 -2.40 0.81
C SER A 211 -12.18 -2.86 0.16
N ASP A 212 -11.91 -4.17 0.09
CA ASP A 212 -10.60 -4.65 -0.36
C ASP A 212 -10.43 -4.52 -1.89
N ILE A 213 -11.48 -4.79 -2.69
CA ILE A 213 -11.44 -4.61 -4.15
C ILE A 213 -11.10 -3.18 -4.54
N PRO A 214 -11.81 -2.13 -4.09
CA PRO A 214 -11.47 -0.75 -4.47
C PRO A 214 -10.06 -0.34 -4.02
N LYS A 215 -9.65 -0.72 -2.80
CA LYS A 215 -8.30 -0.44 -2.27
C LYS A 215 -7.21 -1.11 -3.10
N PHE A 216 -7.43 -2.35 -3.53
CA PHE A 216 -6.52 -3.08 -4.40
C PHE A 216 -6.42 -2.40 -5.78
N CYS A 217 -7.55 -2.09 -6.43
CA CYS A 217 -7.56 -1.48 -7.75
C CYS A 217 -6.94 -0.08 -7.76
N ALA A 218 -7.25 0.78 -6.78
CA ALA A 218 -6.62 2.09 -6.63
C ALA A 218 -5.12 1.95 -6.36
N GLY A 219 -4.74 1.12 -5.39
CA GLY A 219 -3.35 0.87 -5.06
C GLY A 219 -2.54 0.35 -6.24
N LEU A 220 -3.11 -0.54 -7.07
CA LEU A 220 -2.45 -1.12 -8.23
C LEU A 220 -2.25 -0.10 -9.35
N SER A 221 -3.26 0.69 -9.69
CA SER A 221 -3.14 1.72 -10.72
C SER A 221 -2.14 2.80 -10.32
N ASP A 222 -2.17 3.26 -9.07
CA ASP A 222 -1.22 4.25 -8.56
C ASP A 222 0.21 3.70 -8.59
N LEU A 223 0.40 2.45 -8.16
CA LEU A 223 1.69 1.80 -8.17
C LEU A 223 2.26 1.67 -9.58
N VAL A 224 1.45 1.23 -10.55
CA VAL A 224 1.85 1.13 -11.95
C VAL A 224 2.31 2.50 -12.46
N GLN A 225 1.55 3.57 -12.21
CA GLN A 225 1.94 4.89 -12.69
C GLN A 225 3.22 5.42 -12.03
N ASP A 226 3.33 5.31 -10.70
CA ASP A 226 4.50 5.78 -9.96
C ASP A 226 5.77 5.03 -10.39
N ASP A 227 5.67 3.72 -10.60
CA ASP A 227 6.79 2.89 -11.05
C ASP A 227 7.18 3.19 -12.50
N LEU A 228 6.21 3.39 -13.40
CA LEU A 228 6.50 3.78 -14.78
C LEU A 228 7.25 5.12 -14.85
N ILE A 229 6.82 6.11 -14.07
CA ILE A 229 7.52 7.40 -13.97
C ILE A 229 8.93 7.19 -13.40
N ALA A 230 9.06 6.45 -12.29
CA ALA A 230 10.34 6.23 -11.64
C ALA A 230 11.34 5.49 -12.53
N ILE A 231 10.89 4.50 -13.30
CA ILE A 231 11.71 3.75 -14.26
C ILE A 231 12.09 4.66 -15.44
N ALA A 232 11.16 5.42 -16.01
CA ALA A 232 11.45 6.33 -17.12
C ALA A 232 12.48 7.41 -16.72
N ASP A 233 12.29 8.03 -15.55
CA ASP A 233 13.23 8.97 -14.95
C ASP A 233 14.58 8.32 -14.69
N GLY A 234 14.59 7.15 -14.05
CA GLY A 234 15.82 6.40 -13.76
C GLY A 234 16.62 6.10 -15.02
N LEU A 235 15.99 5.56 -16.06
CA LEU A 235 16.65 5.22 -17.33
C LEU A 235 17.25 6.46 -18.01
N ILE A 236 16.47 7.53 -18.14
CA ILE A 236 16.92 8.76 -18.81
C ILE A 236 18.04 9.43 -18.01
N TYR A 237 17.92 9.54 -16.69
CA TYR A 237 18.92 10.20 -15.87
C TYR A 237 20.20 9.37 -15.71
N ILE A 238 20.12 8.05 -15.59
CA ILE A 238 21.30 7.17 -15.61
C ILE A 238 22.01 7.28 -16.96
N TRP A 239 21.27 7.18 -18.08
CA TRP A 239 21.85 7.33 -19.42
C TRP A 239 22.55 8.69 -19.59
N ARG A 240 21.96 9.76 -19.06
CA ARG A 240 22.58 11.09 -19.05
C ARG A 240 23.86 11.13 -18.23
N ILE A 241 23.87 10.57 -17.03
CA ILE A 241 25.08 10.53 -16.20
C ILE A 241 26.17 9.71 -16.91
N CYS A 242 25.85 8.57 -17.52
CA CYS A 242 26.82 7.80 -18.32
C CYS A 242 27.40 8.59 -19.51
N SER A 243 26.61 9.45 -20.13
CA SER A 243 27.04 10.21 -21.32
C SER A 243 27.94 11.40 -20.96
N TYR A 244 27.75 11.97 -19.77
CA TYR A 244 28.46 13.19 -19.34
C TYR A 244 29.59 12.92 -18.34
N ALA A 245 29.41 11.91 -17.48
CA ALA A 245 30.35 11.55 -16.43
C ALA A 245 31.01 10.21 -16.79
N SER A 246 32.29 10.04 -16.45
CA SER A 246 32.98 8.75 -16.60
C SER A 246 32.16 7.61 -15.98
N PRO A 247 32.13 6.40 -16.58
CA PRO A 247 31.39 5.24 -16.04
C PRO A 247 31.64 4.94 -14.56
N LYS A 248 32.80 5.37 -14.04
CA LYS A 248 33.18 5.30 -12.61
C LYS A 248 32.14 5.91 -11.68
N TYR A 249 31.55 7.06 -12.04
CA TYR A 249 30.58 7.78 -11.20
C TYR A 249 29.23 7.05 -11.11
N VAL A 250 28.81 6.41 -12.19
CA VAL A 250 27.60 5.59 -12.23
C VAL A 250 27.75 4.38 -11.31
N LEU A 251 28.94 3.77 -11.28
CA LEU A 251 29.25 2.65 -10.39
C LEU A 251 29.16 3.07 -8.92
N TRP A 252 29.65 4.25 -8.55
CA TRP A 252 29.51 4.81 -7.20
C TRP A 252 28.05 5.09 -6.81
N ILE A 253 27.27 5.67 -7.71
CA ILE A 253 25.83 5.89 -7.47
C ILE A 253 25.12 4.55 -7.29
N LEU A 254 25.40 3.56 -8.16
CA LEU A 254 24.82 2.23 -8.06
C LEU A 254 25.22 1.55 -6.74
N ALA A 255 26.49 1.61 -6.35
CA ALA A 255 26.97 1.08 -5.07
C ALA A 255 26.26 1.74 -3.88
N TYR A 256 26.08 3.06 -3.90
CA TYR A 256 25.32 3.77 -2.88
C TYR A 256 23.87 3.30 -2.84
N VAL A 257 23.22 3.13 -3.99
CA VAL A 257 21.82 2.69 -4.09
C VAL A 257 21.64 1.27 -3.57
N LEU A 258 22.55 0.35 -3.90
CA LEU A 258 22.53 -1.01 -3.34
C LEU A 258 22.77 -0.98 -1.81
N GLY A 259 23.71 -0.16 -1.33
CA GLY A 259 23.98 -0.01 0.10
C GLY A 259 22.79 0.58 0.87
N ALA A 260 22.22 1.67 0.37
CA ALA A 260 21.03 2.30 0.92
C ALA A 260 19.82 1.36 0.86
N GLY A 261 19.59 0.66 -0.25
CA GLY A 261 18.53 -0.33 -0.38
C GLY A 261 18.67 -1.49 0.60
N GLY A 262 19.89 -2.01 0.78
CA GLY A 262 20.21 -3.07 1.73
C GLY A 262 19.98 -2.65 3.18
N THR A 263 20.42 -1.44 3.56
CA THR A 263 20.21 -0.89 4.91
C THR A 263 18.73 -0.66 5.19
N ILE A 264 17.98 -0.06 4.25
CA ILE A 264 16.53 0.13 4.37
C ILE A 264 15.82 -1.21 4.55
N ARG A 265 16.20 -2.25 3.80
CA ARG A 265 15.61 -3.58 3.93
C ARG A 265 15.86 -4.20 5.30
N LYS A 266 17.03 -3.96 5.90
CA LYS A 266 17.38 -4.42 7.25
C LYS A 266 16.58 -3.69 8.34
N PHE A 267 16.33 -2.39 8.17
CA PHE A 267 15.55 -1.58 9.10
C PHE A 267 14.04 -1.62 8.86
N SER A 268 13.57 -2.25 7.77
CA SER A 268 12.16 -2.32 7.44
C SER A 268 11.40 -3.19 8.45
N PRO A 269 10.47 -2.63 9.24
CA PRO A 269 9.59 -3.45 10.06
C PRO A 269 8.63 -4.25 9.17
N SER A 270 7.99 -5.27 9.77
CA SER A 270 7.04 -6.15 9.07
C SER A 270 5.69 -5.47 8.82
N PHE A 271 5.67 -4.40 8.01
CA PHE A 271 4.47 -3.58 7.73
C PHE A 271 3.24 -4.39 7.31
N GLY A 272 3.42 -5.50 6.60
CA GLY A 272 2.32 -6.39 6.23
C GLY A 272 1.60 -6.98 7.44
N LYS A 273 2.34 -7.44 8.46
CA LYS A 273 1.76 -7.97 9.71
C LYS A 273 1.06 -6.87 10.50
N LEU A 274 1.68 -5.70 10.61
CA LEU A 274 1.10 -4.54 11.29
C LEU A 274 -0.22 -4.13 10.64
N LYS A 275 -0.27 -4.07 9.31
CA LYS A 275 -1.48 -3.69 8.57
C LYS A 275 -2.56 -4.78 8.62
N ALA A 276 -2.18 -6.06 8.59
CA ALA A 276 -3.12 -7.16 8.74
C ALA A 276 -3.79 -7.14 10.12
N MET A 277 -3.02 -6.91 11.18
CA MET A 277 -3.56 -6.76 12.54
C MET A 277 -4.46 -5.53 12.68
N GLU A 278 -4.08 -4.41 12.07
CA GLU A 278 -4.90 -3.19 12.03
C GLU A 278 -6.26 -3.46 11.37
N GLN A 279 -6.27 -4.15 10.24
CA GLN A 279 -7.50 -4.53 9.53
C GLN A 279 -8.37 -5.50 10.33
N GLN A 280 -7.75 -6.42 11.07
CA GLN A 280 -8.47 -7.34 11.95
C GLN A 280 -9.17 -6.56 13.08
N LEU A 281 -8.45 -5.69 13.79
CA LEU A 281 -9.01 -4.87 14.87
C LEU A 281 -10.11 -3.92 14.37
N GLU A 282 -9.91 -3.31 13.19
CA GLU A 282 -10.94 -2.48 12.54
C GLU A 282 -12.18 -3.31 12.16
N GLY A 283 -11.97 -4.55 11.70
CA GLY A 283 -13.04 -5.50 11.40
C GLY A 283 -13.84 -5.90 12.64
N GLU A 284 -13.16 -6.25 13.73
CA GLU A 284 -13.80 -6.57 15.02
C GLU A 284 -14.61 -5.38 15.55
N TYR A 285 -14.07 -4.16 15.49
CA TYR A 285 -14.78 -2.95 15.88
C TYR A 285 -16.05 -2.73 15.05
N ARG A 286 -15.97 -2.87 13.72
CA ARG A 286 -17.15 -2.79 12.83
C ARG A 286 -18.17 -3.89 13.10
N GLN A 287 -17.71 -5.09 13.40
CA GLN A 287 -18.59 -6.23 13.67
C GLN A 287 -19.44 -6.00 14.92
N VAL A 288 -18.86 -5.47 15.99
CA VAL A 288 -19.62 -5.14 17.21
C VAL A 288 -20.67 -4.06 16.94
N HIS A 289 -20.33 -3.02 16.15
CA HIS A 289 -21.31 -2.02 15.71
C HIS A 289 -22.43 -2.61 14.86
N SER A 290 -22.09 -3.53 13.93
CA SER A 290 -23.11 -4.21 13.13
C SER A 290 -24.03 -5.06 14.01
N ARG A 291 -23.48 -5.75 15.01
CA ARG A 291 -24.26 -6.52 16.00
C ARG A 291 -25.22 -5.64 16.78
N LEU A 292 -24.74 -4.48 17.27
CA LEU A 292 -25.56 -3.52 17.99
C LEU A 292 -26.72 -3.03 17.12
N ARG A 293 -26.47 -2.73 15.84
CA ARG A 293 -27.52 -2.34 14.89
C ARG A 293 -28.57 -3.44 14.69
N THR A 294 -28.17 -4.71 14.56
CA THR A 294 -29.10 -5.82 14.36
C THR A 294 -29.95 -6.12 15.59
N HIS A 295 -29.42 -5.91 16.80
CA HIS A 295 -30.10 -6.21 18.07
C HIS A 295 -30.46 -4.93 18.84
N ALA A 296 -30.60 -3.80 18.16
CA ALA A 296 -30.79 -2.50 18.79
C ALA A 296 -32.06 -2.44 19.63
N GLU A 297 -33.14 -3.05 19.15
CA GLU A 297 -34.42 -3.14 19.86
C GLU A 297 -34.28 -3.92 21.18
N SER A 298 -33.64 -5.09 21.15
CA SER A 298 -33.40 -5.88 22.37
C SER A 298 -32.52 -5.12 23.36
N VAL A 299 -31.46 -4.46 22.89
CA VAL A 299 -30.58 -3.67 23.77
C VAL A 299 -31.34 -2.50 24.40
N ALA A 300 -32.17 -1.79 23.62
CA ALA A 300 -33.00 -0.70 24.12
C ALA A 300 -34.06 -1.18 25.12
N PHE A 301 -34.69 -2.33 24.85
CA PHE A 301 -35.69 -2.92 25.74
C PHE A 301 -35.12 -3.32 27.10
N TYR A 302 -33.89 -3.86 27.13
CA TYR A 302 -33.21 -4.28 28.36
C TYR A 302 -32.38 -3.17 29.04
N GLY A 303 -32.35 -1.93 28.51
CA GLY A 303 -31.52 -0.84 29.07
C GLY A 303 -30.01 -1.14 29.04
N GLY A 304 -29.56 -1.84 28.00
CA GLY A 304 -28.20 -2.36 27.86
C GLY A 304 -27.18 -1.37 27.31
N GLU A 305 -27.52 -0.09 27.11
CA GLU A 305 -26.69 0.87 26.37
C GLU A 305 -25.30 1.05 26.97
N ASN A 306 -25.18 1.23 28.29
CA ASN A 306 -23.90 1.44 28.97
C ASN A 306 -22.97 0.21 28.84
N ARG A 307 -23.55 -0.99 28.79
CA ARG A 307 -22.79 -2.24 28.63
C ARG A 307 -22.29 -2.38 27.20
N GLU A 308 -23.13 -2.13 26.20
CA GLU A 308 -22.71 -2.17 24.79
C GLU A 308 -21.71 -1.04 24.48
N GLU A 309 -21.89 0.16 25.05
CA GLU A 309 -20.94 1.27 24.92
C GLU A 309 -19.56 0.90 25.46
N SER A 310 -19.49 0.39 26.70
CA SER A 310 -18.21 -0.02 27.29
C SER A 310 -17.52 -1.12 26.47
N HIS A 311 -18.29 -2.06 25.90
CA HIS A 311 -17.76 -3.10 25.04
C HIS A 311 -17.20 -2.57 23.71
N ILE A 312 -17.93 -1.66 23.04
CA ILE A 312 -17.49 -0.99 21.81
C ILE A 312 -16.25 -0.14 22.08
N MET A 313 -16.26 0.63 23.17
CA MET A 313 -15.16 1.48 23.58
C MET A 313 -13.88 0.67 23.85
N GLN A 314 -13.99 -0.50 24.48
CA GLN A 314 -12.85 -1.39 24.71
C GLN A 314 -12.20 -1.85 23.38
N ARG A 315 -13.00 -2.22 22.38
CA ARG A 315 -12.52 -2.60 21.04
C ARG A 315 -11.89 -1.41 20.32
N PHE A 316 -12.50 -0.23 20.42
CA PHE A 316 -11.96 1.00 19.87
C PHE A 316 -10.59 1.35 20.50
N GLN A 317 -10.46 1.27 21.82
CA GLN A 317 -9.18 1.51 22.51
C GLN A 317 -8.10 0.50 22.11
N ALA A 318 -8.45 -0.76 21.86
CA ALA A 318 -7.51 -1.74 21.32
C ALA A 318 -7.02 -1.35 19.91
N LEU A 319 -7.93 -0.91 19.04
CA LEU A 319 -7.59 -0.39 17.71
C LEU A 319 -6.69 0.85 17.81
N VAL A 320 -7.04 1.83 18.64
CA VAL A 320 -6.26 3.07 18.83
C VAL A 320 -4.86 2.77 19.35
N ARG A 321 -4.71 1.86 20.32
CA ARG A 321 -3.39 1.44 20.82
C ARG A 321 -2.52 0.84 19.71
N HIS A 322 -3.09 -0.02 18.88
CA HIS A 322 -2.37 -0.62 17.75
C HIS A 322 -2.01 0.42 16.68
N VAL A 323 -2.96 1.27 16.30
CA VAL A 323 -2.74 2.35 15.33
C VAL A 323 -1.62 3.27 15.81
N ASN A 324 -1.57 3.62 17.09
CA ASN A 324 -0.48 4.45 17.62
C ASN A 324 0.91 3.79 17.47
N VAL A 325 1.01 2.47 17.69
CA VAL A 325 2.24 1.71 17.41
C VAL A 325 2.59 1.77 15.92
N VAL A 326 1.60 1.58 15.04
CA VAL A 326 1.79 1.68 13.58
C VAL A 326 2.29 3.07 13.17
N LEU A 327 1.74 4.15 13.74
CA LEU A 327 2.20 5.52 13.49
C LEU A 327 3.66 5.70 13.92
N HIS A 328 4.03 5.22 15.10
CA HIS A 328 5.41 5.34 15.60
C HIS A 328 6.41 4.60 14.70
N GLU A 329 6.10 3.37 14.31
CA GLU A 329 6.91 2.57 13.38
C GLU A 329 7.03 3.23 12.00
N ASN A 330 5.93 3.80 11.48
CA ASN A 330 5.93 4.55 10.23
C ASN A 330 6.80 5.81 10.31
N TRP A 331 6.73 6.55 11.42
CA TRP A 331 7.49 7.77 11.62
C TRP A 331 9.00 7.48 11.68
N TRP A 332 9.41 6.53 12.51
CA TRP A 332 10.83 6.16 12.65
C TRP A 332 11.42 5.65 11.33
N PHE A 333 10.74 4.71 10.69
CA PHE A 333 11.19 4.16 9.40
C PHE A 333 11.18 5.21 8.30
N GLY A 334 10.15 6.04 8.22
CA GLY A 334 10.04 7.12 7.23
C GLY A 334 11.17 8.13 7.34
N MET A 335 11.58 8.47 8.57
CA MET A 335 12.74 9.35 8.81
C MET A 335 14.05 8.75 8.28
N ILE A 336 14.32 7.46 8.57
CA ILE A 336 15.53 6.77 8.08
C ILE A 336 15.51 6.68 6.55
N GLN A 337 14.37 6.32 5.97
CA GLN A 337 14.22 6.18 4.53
C GLN A 337 14.45 7.51 3.80
N ASP A 338 13.81 8.59 4.27
CA ASP A 338 13.96 9.92 3.66
C ASP A 338 15.38 10.48 3.86
N PHE A 339 16.00 10.23 5.02
CA PHE A 339 17.39 10.59 5.26
C PHE A 339 18.33 9.89 4.27
N LEU A 340 18.23 8.57 4.12
CA LEU A 340 19.11 7.80 3.21
C LEU A 340 18.85 8.11 1.74
N LEU A 341 17.59 8.16 1.29
CA LEU A 341 17.29 8.27 -0.14
C LEU A 341 17.24 9.72 -0.62
N LYS A 342 16.63 10.65 0.12
CA LYS A 342 16.44 12.03 -0.34
C LYS A 342 17.63 12.91 0.03
N TYR A 343 17.95 13.01 1.33
CA TYR A 343 18.91 14.01 1.81
C TYR A 343 20.37 13.58 1.66
N LEU A 344 20.71 12.36 2.11
CA LEU A 344 22.05 11.82 1.98
C LEU A 344 22.37 11.50 0.53
N GLY A 345 21.41 10.93 -0.22
CA GLY A 345 21.55 10.69 -1.66
C GLY A 345 21.87 11.96 -2.44
N ALA A 346 21.10 13.04 -2.23
CA ALA A 346 21.38 14.33 -2.85
C ALA A 346 22.77 14.88 -2.49
N THR A 347 23.20 14.73 -1.24
CA THR A 347 24.51 15.19 -0.76
C THR A 347 25.67 14.42 -1.42
N VAL A 348 25.58 13.08 -1.44
CA VAL A 348 26.55 12.22 -2.14
C VAL A 348 26.60 12.56 -3.62
N GLY A 349 25.45 12.82 -4.23
CA GLY A 349 25.35 13.29 -5.61
C GLY A 349 26.13 14.57 -5.89
N VAL A 350 26.02 15.56 -5.00
CA VAL A 350 26.77 16.82 -5.14
C VAL A 350 28.27 16.60 -4.99
N ILE A 351 28.70 15.83 -3.98
CA ILE A 351 30.13 15.52 -3.76
C ILE A 351 30.74 14.88 -5.01
N LEU A 352 30.02 13.92 -5.60
CA LEU A 352 30.45 13.19 -6.79
C LEU A 352 30.60 14.10 -8.03
N ILE A 353 29.70 15.06 -8.22
CA ILE A 353 29.78 16.01 -9.33
C ILE A 353 30.93 17.00 -9.12
N VAL A 354 31.17 17.39 -7.87
CA VAL A 354 32.13 18.44 -7.50
C VAL A 354 33.58 17.95 -7.57
N GLU A 355 33.85 16.67 -7.28
CA GLU A 355 35.17 16.04 -7.34
C GLU A 355 35.95 16.29 -8.66
N PRO A 356 35.42 16.03 -9.87
CA PRO A 356 36.15 16.27 -11.13
C PRO A 356 36.47 17.75 -11.37
N PHE A 357 35.70 18.68 -10.80
CA PHE A 357 36.02 20.11 -10.88
C PHE A 357 37.21 20.50 -9.97
N PHE A 358 37.36 19.83 -8.82
CA PHE A 358 38.49 20.07 -7.92
C PHE A 358 39.75 19.28 -8.32
N ALA A 359 39.60 18.11 -8.96
CA ALA A 359 40.70 17.24 -9.39
C ALA A 359 41.51 17.78 -10.59
N GLY A 360 41.02 18.83 -11.27
CA GLY A 360 41.78 19.57 -12.28
C GLY A 360 41.51 19.20 -13.74
N ASP A 361 40.78 18.11 -14.02
CA ASP A 361 40.45 17.66 -15.38
C ASP A 361 39.46 18.59 -16.11
N LEU A 362 38.68 19.37 -15.36
CA LEU A 362 37.68 20.34 -15.84
C LEU A 362 38.00 21.76 -15.34
N LYS A 363 39.29 22.14 -15.30
CA LYS A 363 39.70 23.49 -14.90
C LYS A 363 38.99 24.50 -15.82
N PRO A 364 38.18 25.43 -15.29
CA PRO A 364 37.47 26.38 -16.14
C PRO A 364 38.50 27.20 -16.89
N ASP A 365 38.35 27.30 -18.21
CA ASP A 365 39.06 28.31 -18.99
C ASP A 365 38.95 29.65 -18.24
N THR A 366 40.03 30.42 -18.20
CA THR A 366 40.09 31.70 -17.47
C THR A 366 39.03 32.72 -17.93
N SER A 367 38.31 32.41 -19.01
CA SER A 367 37.18 33.16 -19.55
C SER A 367 35.95 33.17 -18.62
N THR A 368 35.29 34.32 -18.58
CA THR A 368 34.00 34.50 -17.88
C THR A 368 32.89 33.61 -18.45
N LEU A 369 32.98 33.27 -19.74
CA LEU A 369 32.07 32.36 -20.43
C LEU A 369 32.22 30.90 -19.95
N GLY A 370 33.47 30.42 -19.80
CA GLY A 370 33.76 29.07 -19.29
C GLY A 370 33.25 28.88 -17.86
N ARG A 371 33.43 29.89 -17.00
CA ARG A 371 32.87 29.89 -15.63
C ARG A 371 31.35 29.87 -15.59
N ALA A 372 30.69 30.59 -16.50
CA ALA A 372 29.23 30.61 -16.60
C ALA A 372 28.66 29.26 -17.10
N GLU A 373 29.35 28.63 -18.03
CA GLU A 373 29.01 27.29 -18.54
C GLU A 373 29.18 26.22 -17.46
N MET A 374 30.27 26.29 -16.70
CA MET A 374 30.50 25.42 -15.54
C MET A 374 29.36 25.50 -14.53
N LEU A 375 28.92 26.71 -14.17
CA LEU A 375 27.83 26.91 -13.22
C LEU A 375 26.50 26.32 -13.71
N SER A 376 26.19 26.50 -15.00
CA SER A 376 25.00 25.92 -15.63
C SER A 376 25.04 24.39 -15.60
N ASN A 377 26.18 23.79 -15.97
CA ASN A 377 26.35 22.35 -15.99
C ASN A 377 26.28 21.76 -14.58
N LEU A 378 26.93 22.39 -13.60
CA LEU A 378 26.84 22.00 -12.20
C LEU A 378 25.38 21.99 -11.72
N ARG A 379 24.62 23.06 -12.01
CA ARG A 379 23.21 23.16 -11.63
C ARG A 379 22.35 22.07 -12.28
N TYR A 380 22.55 21.83 -13.58
CA TYR A 380 21.85 20.78 -14.32
C TYR A 380 22.15 19.40 -13.75
N HIS A 381 23.41 19.06 -13.53
CA HIS A 381 23.82 17.76 -12.99
C HIS A 381 23.30 17.54 -11.57
N THR A 382 23.37 18.56 -10.70
CA THR A 382 22.79 18.46 -9.36
C THR A 382 21.28 18.20 -9.45
N SER A 383 20.56 18.86 -10.36
CA SER A 383 19.13 18.62 -10.55
C SER A 383 18.84 17.19 -11.03
N VAL A 384 19.61 16.68 -11.99
CA VAL A 384 19.45 15.32 -12.54
C VAL A 384 19.69 14.26 -11.47
N ILE A 385 20.73 14.42 -10.64
CA ILE A 385 21.03 13.46 -9.57
C ILE A 385 19.98 13.50 -8.45
N ILE A 386 19.51 14.69 -8.05
CA ILE A 386 18.41 14.80 -7.07
C ILE A 386 17.16 14.08 -7.58
N SER A 387 16.79 14.30 -8.85
CA SER A 387 15.66 13.60 -9.47
C SER A 387 15.87 12.09 -9.53
N LEU A 388 17.08 11.62 -9.86
CA LEU A 388 17.41 10.19 -9.85
C LEU A 388 17.20 9.56 -8.47
N PHE A 389 17.73 10.19 -7.43
CA PHE A 389 17.56 9.71 -6.04
C PHE A 389 16.10 9.74 -5.59
N GLN A 390 15.34 10.74 -6.02
CA GLN A 390 13.91 10.81 -5.75
C GLN A 390 13.15 9.66 -6.42
N SER A 391 13.42 9.37 -7.69
CA SER A 391 12.80 8.24 -8.42
C SER A 391 13.18 6.88 -7.81
N LEU A 392 14.42 6.73 -7.36
CA LEU A 392 14.85 5.55 -6.60
C LEU A 392 14.14 5.43 -5.24
N GLY A 393 13.88 6.56 -4.58
CA GLY A 393 13.06 6.63 -3.37
C GLY A 393 11.63 6.14 -3.60
N THR A 394 11.03 6.52 -4.72
CA THR A 394 9.72 6.04 -5.17
C THR A 394 9.74 4.53 -5.40
N LEU A 395 10.74 4.02 -6.11
CA LEU A 395 10.87 2.59 -6.39
C LEU A 395 11.12 1.75 -5.13
N SER A 396 11.89 2.28 -4.18
CA SER A 396 12.07 1.64 -2.86
C SER A 396 10.74 1.52 -2.11
N THR A 397 9.92 2.58 -2.13
CA THR A 397 8.58 2.59 -1.51
C THR A 397 7.61 1.66 -2.24
N SER A 398 7.75 1.50 -3.55
CA SER A 398 6.94 0.59 -4.36
C SER A 398 7.02 -0.85 -3.87
N SER A 399 8.19 -1.34 -3.47
CA SER A 399 8.33 -2.69 -2.89
C SER A 399 7.43 -2.91 -1.65
N ARG A 400 7.31 -1.89 -0.79
CA ARG A 400 6.40 -1.93 0.36
C ARG A 400 4.94 -1.95 -0.08
N ARG A 401 4.57 -1.08 -1.04
CA ARG A 401 3.20 -1.02 -1.57
C ARG A 401 2.81 -2.34 -2.23
N LEU A 402 3.69 -2.95 -3.02
CA LEU A 402 3.53 -4.28 -3.60
C LEU A 402 3.21 -5.35 -2.55
N ASN A 403 3.95 -5.38 -1.44
CA ASN A 403 3.68 -6.32 -0.35
C ASN A 403 2.28 -6.11 0.28
N LEU A 404 1.84 -4.86 0.41
CA LEU A 404 0.50 -4.55 0.91
C LEU A 404 -0.59 -4.96 -0.09
N LEU A 405 -0.41 -4.64 -1.38
CA LEU A 405 -1.31 -5.05 -2.46
C LEU A 405 -1.44 -6.57 -2.55
N SER A 406 -0.34 -7.28 -2.34
CA SER A 406 -0.31 -8.74 -2.34
C SER A 406 -1.21 -9.33 -1.25
N GLY A 407 -1.27 -8.70 -0.07
CA GLY A 407 -2.18 -9.13 0.99
C GLY A 407 -3.66 -8.96 0.62
N TYR A 408 -4.02 -7.88 -0.09
CA TYR A 408 -5.37 -7.72 -0.64
C TYR A 408 -5.64 -8.75 -1.75
N ALA A 409 -4.67 -8.95 -2.66
CA ALA A 409 -4.78 -9.91 -3.76
C ALA A 409 -5.00 -11.34 -3.24
N ASP A 410 -4.30 -11.75 -2.19
CA ASP A 410 -4.47 -13.06 -1.57
C ASP A 410 -5.89 -13.25 -1.02
N ARG A 411 -6.44 -12.25 -0.34
CA ARG A 411 -7.79 -12.32 0.23
C ARG A 411 -8.87 -12.33 -0.85
N ILE A 412 -8.67 -11.57 -1.93
CA ILE A 412 -9.56 -11.56 -3.09
C ILE A 412 -9.47 -12.89 -3.84
N HIS A 413 -8.27 -13.42 -4.03
CA HIS A 413 -8.05 -14.70 -4.68
C HIS A 413 -8.62 -15.87 -3.87
N GLU A 414 -8.48 -15.84 -2.54
CA GLU A 414 -9.13 -16.81 -1.64
C GLU A 414 -10.66 -16.75 -1.76
N LEU A 415 -11.24 -15.55 -1.83
CA LEU A 415 -12.68 -15.39 -2.05
C LEU A 415 -13.11 -15.97 -3.41
N LEU A 416 -12.37 -15.68 -4.47
CA LEU A 416 -12.63 -16.19 -5.81
C LEU A 416 -12.54 -17.73 -5.85
N ASP A 417 -11.48 -18.30 -5.27
CA ASP A 417 -11.27 -19.75 -5.21
C ASP A 417 -12.42 -20.46 -4.47
N VAL A 418 -12.82 -19.93 -3.30
CA VAL A 418 -13.91 -20.49 -2.47
C VAL A 418 -15.27 -20.31 -3.16
N SER A 419 -15.53 -19.17 -3.78
CA SER A 419 -16.79 -18.94 -4.51
C SER A 419 -16.97 -19.92 -5.67
N ARG A 420 -15.91 -20.20 -6.44
CA ARG A 420 -15.94 -21.17 -7.55
C ARG A 420 -16.05 -22.62 -7.10
N GLU A 421 -15.47 -22.93 -5.95
CA GLU A 421 -15.64 -24.22 -5.28
C GLU A 421 -17.10 -24.42 -4.88
N LEU A 422 -17.71 -23.45 -4.20
CA LEU A 422 -19.09 -23.51 -3.70
C LEU A 422 -20.18 -23.35 -4.78
N SER A 423 -19.84 -22.69 -5.89
CA SER A 423 -20.71 -22.62 -7.08
C SER A 423 -20.82 -23.98 -7.79
N GLY A 424 -20.00 -24.97 -7.40
CA GLY A 424 -19.98 -26.27 -8.09
C GLY A 424 -19.50 -26.16 -9.54
N VAL A 425 -18.86 -25.05 -9.93
CA VAL A 425 -18.19 -24.93 -11.24
C VAL A 425 -17.04 -25.92 -11.33
N ARG A 426 -16.30 -26.10 -10.22
CA ARG A 426 -15.24 -27.11 -10.14
C ARG A 426 -15.79 -28.53 -10.20
N ASP A 427 -16.90 -28.79 -9.51
CA ASP A 427 -17.57 -30.10 -9.53
C ASP A 427 -18.20 -30.39 -10.90
N ARG A 428 -18.76 -29.41 -11.61
CA ARG A 428 -19.22 -29.59 -13.01
C ARG A 428 -18.08 -29.91 -13.97
N LEU A 429 -16.90 -29.35 -13.74
CA LEU A 429 -15.70 -29.61 -14.55
C LEU A 429 -15.07 -30.98 -14.26
N MET A 430 -15.15 -31.46 -13.01
CA MET A 430 -14.64 -32.77 -12.58
C MET A 430 -15.66 -33.91 -12.79
N SER A 431 -16.95 -33.63 -12.61
CA SER A 431 -18.05 -34.58 -12.80
C SER A 431 -18.29 -34.95 -14.26
N ARG A 432 -17.66 -34.25 -15.22
CA ARG A 432 -17.63 -34.71 -16.61
C ARG A 432 -16.87 -36.04 -16.78
N ASN A 433 -16.10 -36.46 -15.78
CA ASN A 433 -15.34 -37.72 -15.76
C ASN A 433 -15.84 -38.75 -14.71
N SER A 434 -16.87 -38.46 -13.92
CA SER A 434 -17.41 -39.40 -12.92
C SER A 434 -18.91 -39.62 -13.12
N SER A 435 -19.29 -40.88 -13.36
CA SER A 435 -20.60 -41.39 -13.73
C SER A 435 -21.68 -41.37 -12.64
N ALA A 436 -21.55 -40.56 -11.59
CA ALA A 436 -22.60 -40.37 -10.59
C ALA A 436 -23.48 -39.17 -10.98
N LYS A 437 -24.39 -39.38 -11.94
CA LYS A 437 -25.39 -38.37 -12.32
C LYS A 437 -26.49 -38.33 -11.26
N ASN A 438 -26.57 -37.23 -10.51
CA ASN A 438 -27.82 -36.85 -9.86
C ASN A 438 -28.83 -36.55 -10.99
N TYR A 439 -29.82 -37.40 -11.18
CA TYR A 439 -30.88 -37.18 -12.17
C TYR A 439 -31.88 -36.17 -11.59
N ILE A 440 -32.02 -35.01 -12.24
CA ILE A 440 -33.11 -34.08 -11.99
C ILE A 440 -34.18 -34.44 -13.02
N SER A 441 -35.25 -35.11 -12.58
CA SER A 441 -36.42 -35.38 -13.41
C SER A 441 -37.54 -34.44 -12.98
N GLU A 442 -38.10 -33.68 -13.92
CA GLU A 442 -39.33 -32.92 -13.65
C GLU A 442 -40.48 -33.91 -13.51
N ALA A 443 -41.12 -33.92 -12.34
CA ALA A 443 -42.27 -34.74 -12.02
C ALA A 443 -43.33 -33.87 -11.34
N ASN A 444 -44.60 -34.27 -11.43
CA ASN A 444 -45.72 -33.59 -10.77
C ASN A 444 -45.81 -33.87 -9.25
N TYR A 445 -44.74 -34.40 -8.65
CA TYR A 445 -44.66 -34.71 -7.23
C TYR A 445 -43.21 -34.56 -6.72
N ILE A 446 -43.06 -34.27 -5.44
CA ILE A 446 -41.77 -34.24 -4.74
C ILE A 446 -41.68 -35.51 -3.89
N GLU A 447 -40.67 -36.36 -4.12
CA GLU A 447 -40.46 -37.60 -3.38
C GLU A 447 -39.07 -37.62 -2.75
N PHE A 448 -39.03 -37.92 -1.45
CA PHE A 448 -37.86 -38.32 -0.69
C PHE A 448 -37.97 -39.82 -0.45
N SER A 449 -36.89 -40.57 -0.67
CA SER A 449 -36.82 -42.01 -0.42
C SER A 449 -35.47 -42.33 0.21
N GLY A 450 -35.48 -42.82 1.45
CA GLY A 450 -34.23 -43.14 2.15
C GLY A 450 -33.36 -41.93 2.50
N VAL A 451 -33.92 -40.71 2.57
CA VAL A 451 -33.10 -39.49 2.64
C VAL A 451 -32.69 -39.16 4.06
N LYS A 452 -31.39 -39.21 4.32
CA LYS A 452 -30.80 -38.73 5.57
C LYS A 452 -30.55 -37.22 5.50
N VAL A 453 -31.21 -36.45 6.35
CA VAL A 453 -31.03 -34.99 6.45
C VAL A 453 -30.02 -34.69 7.55
N VAL A 454 -28.89 -34.10 7.16
CA VAL A 454 -27.80 -33.74 8.08
C VAL A 454 -27.50 -32.25 7.93
N THR A 455 -27.37 -31.56 9.07
CA THR A 455 -26.88 -30.17 9.08
C THR A 455 -25.44 -30.09 8.56
N PRO A 456 -24.99 -28.94 8.03
CA PRO A 456 -23.58 -28.74 7.68
C PRO A 456 -22.61 -28.98 8.85
N SER A 457 -23.10 -28.84 10.09
CA SER A 457 -22.35 -29.11 11.33
C SER A 457 -22.24 -30.61 11.67
N GLY A 458 -22.84 -31.50 10.86
CA GLY A 458 -22.79 -32.95 11.05
C GLY A 458 -23.90 -33.53 11.93
N ASN A 459 -24.79 -32.69 12.49
CA ASN A 459 -25.93 -33.17 13.28
C ASN A 459 -27.00 -33.73 12.35
N VAL A 460 -27.40 -34.98 12.58
CA VAL A 460 -28.48 -35.64 11.86
C VAL A 460 -29.82 -35.10 12.37
N LEU A 461 -30.63 -34.55 11.47
CA LEU A 461 -31.98 -34.07 11.77
C LEU A 461 -33.00 -35.19 11.54
N VAL A 462 -32.83 -35.98 10.48
CA VAL A 462 -33.70 -37.10 10.10
C VAL A 462 -32.84 -38.20 9.49
N ASP A 463 -32.99 -39.44 9.96
CA ASP A 463 -32.17 -40.58 9.48
C ASP A 463 -32.71 -41.24 8.20
N ASP A 464 -34.03 -41.38 8.06
CA ASP A 464 -34.67 -42.05 6.93
C ASP A 464 -35.97 -41.31 6.55
N LEU A 465 -35.83 -40.19 5.84
CA LEU A 465 -36.96 -39.44 5.33
C LEU A 465 -37.46 -40.09 4.04
N THR A 466 -38.60 -40.77 4.14
CA THR A 466 -39.36 -41.27 3.00
C THR A 466 -40.73 -40.57 2.97
N LEU A 467 -40.95 -39.70 1.98
CA LEU A 467 -42.12 -38.83 1.89
C LEU A 467 -42.42 -38.53 0.41
N ARG A 468 -43.68 -38.63 -0.01
CA ARG A 468 -44.12 -38.22 -1.35
C ARG A 468 -45.24 -37.18 -1.24
N VAL A 469 -45.08 -36.05 -1.93
CA VAL A 469 -46.01 -34.91 -1.95
C VAL A 469 -46.47 -34.67 -3.37
N GLU A 470 -47.76 -34.82 -3.62
CA GLU A 470 -48.36 -34.64 -4.95
C GLU A 470 -48.74 -33.17 -5.22
N SER A 471 -48.74 -32.77 -6.50
CA SER A 471 -49.20 -31.44 -6.91
C SER A 471 -50.65 -31.20 -6.48
N GLY A 472 -50.90 -30.10 -5.78
CA GLY A 472 -52.22 -29.73 -5.23
C GLY A 472 -52.49 -30.16 -3.79
N SER A 473 -51.57 -30.92 -3.17
CA SER A 473 -51.66 -31.29 -1.75
C SER A 473 -50.94 -30.28 -0.84
N ASN A 474 -51.52 -30.02 0.36
CA ASN A 474 -50.90 -29.17 1.38
C ASN A 474 -50.22 -30.06 2.43
N LEU A 475 -48.90 -29.91 2.60
CA LEU A 475 -48.13 -30.59 3.64
C LEU A 475 -47.85 -29.62 4.80
N LEU A 476 -48.27 -29.97 6.01
CA LEU A 476 -47.88 -29.27 7.23
C LEU A 476 -46.71 -30.00 7.89
N ILE A 477 -45.58 -29.33 8.02
CA ILE A 477 -44.41 -29.87 8.73
C ILE A 477 -44.46 -29.39 10.18
N THR A 478 -44.69 -30.32 11.11
CA THR A 478 -44.68 -30.04 12.56
C THR A 478 -43.59 -30.85 13.25
N GLY A 479 -42.97 -30.29 14.28
CA GLY A 479 -41.98 -31.01 15.09
C GLY A 479 -41.70 -30.31 16.41
N SER A 480 -41.15 -31.05 17.37
CA SER A 480 -40.68 -30.48 18.65
C SER A 480 -39.43 -29.63 18.41
N GLN A 481 -39.36 -28.44 19.00
CA GLN A 481 -38.07 -27.73 19.13
C GLN A 481 -37.20 -28.51 20.12
N ARG A 482 -36.10 -29.11 19.64
CA ARG A 482 -35.07 -29.75 20.48
C ARG A 482 -33.82 -28.91 20.50
#